data_AF-A0A355KVS8-F1
#
_entry.id   AF-A0A355KVS8-F1
#
_cell.length_a   1.000
_cell.length_b   1.000
_cell.length_c   1.000
_cell.angle_alpha   90.00
_cell.angle_beta   90.00
_cell.angle_gamma   90.00
#
_symmetry.space_group_name_H-M   'P 1'
#
loop_
_entity.id
_entity.type
_entity.pdbx_description
1 polymer ?
#
loop_
_entity_poly.entity_id
_entity_poly.type
_entity_poly.pdbx_seq_one_letter_code
_entity_poly.pdbx_strand_id
1 'polypeptide(L)'
;MIEKEAINVMTQAREDAGQAFLGKVQFNVPQYHAVIKALEKQIPKKPYDVDTECKTFDCPACLSKLYADEDVRDCTYCCVCGQALDWGEKE
;
A
#
# COMPACT_ATOMS: atom_id res chain seq x y z
N MET A 1 -5.91 -14.90 -4.77
CA MET A 1 -5.22 -15.25 -3.53
C MET A 1 -6.15 -14.91 -2.38
N ILE A 2 -6.50 -15.89 -1.55
CA ILE A 2 -7.25 -15.68 -0.31
C ILE A 2 -6.27 -15.35 0.83
N GLU A 3 -6.71 -14.69 1.91
CA GLU A 3 -5.84 -14.30 3.05
C GLU A 3 -4.97 -15.44 3.55
N LYS A 4 -5.53 -16.66 3.63
CA LYS A 4 -4.83 -17.87 4.09
C LYS A 4 -3.64 -18.25 3.19
N GLU A 5 -3.73 -18.04 1.89
CA GLU A 5 -2.63 -18.29 0.95
C GLU A 5 -1.51 -17.26 1.12
N ALA A 6 -1.86 -15.99 1.35
CA ALA A 6 -0.89 -14.93 1.61
C ALA A 6 -0.10 -15.20 2.91
N ILE A 7 -0.77 -15.63 3.98
CA ILE A 7 -0.13 -15.99 5.25
C ILE A 7 0.85 -17.15 5.07
N ASN A 8 0.49 -18.18 4.31
CA ASN A 8 1.38 -19.31 4.04
C ASN A 8 2.62 -18.87 3.26
N VAL A 9 2.48 -18.02 2.24
CA VAL A 9 3.62 -17.50 1.47
C VAL A 9 4.53 -16.64 2.36
N MET A 10 3.98 -15.80 3.23
CA MET A 10 4.78 -15.00 4.17
C MET A 10 5.48 -15.86 5.23
N THR A 11 4.88 -16.97 5.64
CA THR A 11 5.50 -17.92 6.59
C THR A 11 6.69 -18.63 5.94
N GLN A 12 6.50 -19.13 4.71
CA GLN A 12 7.59 -19.70 3.92
C GLN A 12 8.70 -18.68 3.67
N ALA A 13 8.35 -17.41 3.47
CA ALA A 13 9.31 -16.31 3.30
C ALA A 13 10.33 -16.21 4.41
N ARG A 14 9.84 -16.31 5.64
CA ARG A 14 10.64 -16.20 6.85
C ARG A 14 11.62 -17.36 6.96
N GLU A 15 11.17 -18.57 6.62
CA GLU A 15 12.00 -19.76 6.63
C GLU A 15 13.08 -19.69 5.55
N ASP A 16 12.69 -19.32 4.33
CA ASP A 16 13.60 -19.20 3.19
C ASP A 16 14.63 -18.09 3.40
N ALA A 17 14.27 -16.96 4.02
CA ALA A 17 15.21 -15.89 4.37
C ALA A 17 16.30 -16.39 5.33
N GLY A 18 15.93 -17.16 6.35
CA GLY A 18 16.87 -17.75 7.31
C GLY A 18 17.79 -18.79 6.66
N GLN A 19 17.26 -19.63 5.78
CA GLN A 19 18.05 -20.64 5.06
C GLN A 19 18.94 -20.02 3.96
N ALA A 20 18.51 -18.92 3.32
CA ALA A 20 19.29 -18.19 2.33
C ALA A 20 20.51 -17.52 2.96
N PHE A 21 20.37 -16.97 4.18
CA PHE A 21 21.52 -16.47 4.96
C PHE A 21 22.56 -17.57 5.22
N LEU A 22 22.10 -18.81 5.43
CA LEU A 22 22.96 -19.99 5.61
C LEU A 22 23.44 -20.60 4.29
N GLY A 23 23.11 -20.00 3.14
CA GLY A 23 23.49 -20.49 1.81
C GLY A 23 22.81 -21.78 1.38
N LYS A 24 21.73 -22.20 2.07
CA LYS A 24 21.06 -23.50 1.86
C LYS A 24 19.95 -23.46 0.81
N VAL A 25 19.40 -22.28 0.52
CA VAL A 25 18.37 -22.07 -0.50
C VAL A 25 18.61 -20.75 -1.25
N GLN A 26 18.09 -20.65 -2.48
CA GLN A 26 17.97 -19.38 -3.20
C GLN A 26 16.66 -18.68 -2.83
N PHE A 27 16.74 -17.39 -2.51
CA PHE A 27 15.55 -16.60 -2.16
C PHE A 27 14.66 -16.40 -3.40
N ASN A 28 13.46 -16.99 -3.40
CA ASN A 28 12.56 -16.95 -4.56
C ASN A 28 11.75 -15.63 -4.62
N VAL A 29 12.42 -14.55 -5.04
CA VAL A 29 11.90 -13.17 -5.14
C VAL A 29 10.54 -13.01 -5.87
N PRO A 30 10.20 -13.77 -6.93
CA PRO A 30 8.94 -13.60 -7.66
C PRO A 30 7.67 -13.88 -6.83
N GLN A 31 7.71 -14.79 -5.87
CA GLN A 31 6.54 -15.15 -5.06
C GLN A 31 6.15 -14.03 -4.09
N TYR A 32 7.13 -13.29 -3.55
CA TYR A 32 6.86 -12.13 -2.68
C TYR A 32 6.23 -10.96 -3.44
N HIS A 33 6.59 -10.76 -4.71
CA HIS A 33 5.98 -9.71 -5.52
C HIS A 33 4.47 -9.94 -5.70
N ALA A 34 4.03 -11.20 -5.84
CA ALA A 34 2.61 -11.52 -5.93
C ALA A 34 1.87 -11.22 -4.62
N VAL A 35 2.48 -11.53 -3.48
CA VAL A 35 1.92 -11.23 -2.14
C VAL A 35 1.84 -9.73 -1.89
N ILE A 36 2.92 -9.00 -2.13
CA ILE A 36 2.95 -7.53 -1.98
C ILE A 36 1.86 -6.90 -2.85
N LYS A 37 1.78 -7.26 -4.13
CA LYS A 37 0.73 -6.76 -5.02
C LYS A 37 -0.68 -7.10 -4.55
N ALA A 38 -0.89 -8.29 -3.98
CA ALA A 38 -2.21 -8.68 -3.47
C ALA A 38 -2.59 -7.93 -2.18
N LEU A 39 -1.63 -7.65 -1.31
CA LEU A 39 -1.83 -6.84 -0.11
C LEU A 39 -2.07 -5.37 -0.46
N GLU A 40 -1.30 -4.80 -1.38
CA GLU A 40 -1.47 -3.43 -1.87
C GLU A 40 -2.84 -3.19 -2.52
N LYS A 41 -3.44 -4.22 -3.14
CA LYS A 41 -4.79 -4.15 -3.71
C LYS A 41 -5.90 -4.08 -2.66
N GLN A 42 -5.65 -4.53 -1.43
CA GLN A 42 -6.62 -4.52 -0.35
C GLN A 42 -6.66 -3.18 0.39
N ILE A 43 -5.57 -2.41 0.33
CA ILE A 43 -5.50 -1.11 0.99
C ILE A 43 -6.15 -0.06 0.07
N PRO A 44 -7.23 0.61 0.50
CA PRO A 44 -7.89 1.62 -0.30
C PRO A 44 -6.93 2.81 -0.52
N LYS A 45 -6.84 3.26 -1.78
CA LYS A 45 -5.95 4.36 -2.19
C LYS A 45 -6.71 5.62 -2.61
N LYS A 46 -8.00 5.50 -2.91
CA LYS A 46 -8.83 6.61 -3.36
C LYS A 46 -9.38 7.42 -2.18
N PRO A 47 -9.07 8.72 -2.07
CA PRO A 47 -9.54 9.58 -0.98
C PRO A 47 -11.06 9.63 -0.79
N TYR A 48 -11.48 9.88 0.45
CA TYR A 48 -12.89 10.11 0.84
C TYR A 48 -13.15 11.60 1.09
N ASP A 49 -14.43 11.99 1.07
CA ASP A 49 -14.91 13.32 1.45
C ASP A 49 -14.08 14.49 0.87
N VAL A 50 -13.82 14.41 -0.44
CA VAL A 50 -13.02 15.38 -1.16
C VAL A 50 -13.81 16.68 -1.32
N ASP A 51 -13.30 17.75 -0.72
CA ASP A 51 -13.79 19.11 -0.86
C ASP A 51 -12.70 19.97 -1.52
N THR A 52 -12.91 20.30 -2.80
CA THR A 52 -11.98 21.11 -3.58
C THR A 52 -12.03 22.59 -3.22
N GLU A 53 -13.12 23.09 -2.64
CA GLU A 53 -13.25 24.49 -2.22
C GLU A 53 -12.48 24.73 -0.92
N CYS A 54 -12.66 23.82 0.06
CA CYS A 54 -11.94 23.86 1.33
C CYS A 54 -10.55 23.22 1.26
N LYS A 55 -10.20 22.60 0.12
CA LYS A 55 -8.95 21.88 -0.11
C LYS A 55 -8.70 20.77 0.92
N THR A 56 -9.76 20.04 1.27
CA THR A 56 -9.68 18.96 2.25
C THR A 56 -10.09 17.62 1.67
N PHE A 57 -9.56 16.56 2.24
CA PHE A 57 -9.97 15.18 1.96
C PHE A 57 -9.57 14.28 3.12
N ASP A 58 -10.19 13.11 3.19
CA ASP A 58 -9.86 12.11 4.20
C ASP A 58 -9.00 11.00 3.61
N CYS A 59 -7.93 10.65 4.32
CA CYS A 59 -7.04 9.57 3.92
C CYS A 59 -7.82 8.24 3.89
N PRO A 60 -7.73 7.46 2.81
CA PRO A 60 -8.50 6.23 2.70
C PRO A 60 -8.02 5.10 3.62
N ALA A 61 -6.75 5.13 4.03
CA ALA A 61 -6.17 4.09 4.88
C ALA A 61 -6.28 4.41 6.38
N CYS A 62 -5.97 5.64 6.81
CA CYS A 62 -5.95 6.01 8.22
C CYS A 62 -7.09 6.94 8.65
N LEU A 63 -7.98 7.33 7.73
CA LEU A 63 -9.15 8.19 7.97
C LEU A 63 -8.83 9.57 8.56
N SER A 64 -7.56 9.98 8.52
CA SER A 64 -7.15 11.31 8.95
C SER A 64 -7.58 12.34 7.92
N LYS A 65 -8.19 13.43 8.37
CA LYS A 65 -8.49 14.60 7.55
C LYS A 65 -7.20 15.34 7.20
N LEU A 66 -7.03 15.63 5.92
CA LEU A 66 -5.86 16.27 5.33
C LEU A 66 -6.28 17.59 4.67
N TYR A 67 -5.32 18.51 4.61
CA TYR A 67 -5.47 19.83 4.02
C TYR A 67 -4.38 20.02 2.97
N ALA A 68 -4.77 20.48 1.79
CA ALA A 68 -3.85 20.79 0.70
C ALA A 68 -3.64 22.31 0.59
N ASP A 69 -2.44 22.71 0.17
CA ASP A 69 -2.08 24.13 0.03
C ASP A 69 -2.77 24.76 -1.19
N GLU A 70 -2.66 24.11 -2.36
CA GLU A 70 -3.20 24.59 -3.63
C GLU A 70 -4.34 23.70 -4.14
N ASP A 71 -4.04 22.48 -4.57
CA ASP A 71 -5.02 21.48 -5.02
C ASP A 71 -4.84 20.18 -4.23
N VAL A 72 -5.96 19.58 -3.81
CA VAL A 72 -5.97 18.25 -3.18
C VAL A 72 -5.30 17.18 -4.05
N ARG A 73 -5.38 17.31 -5.38
CA ARG A 73 -4.78 16.38 -6.34
C ARG A 73 -3.26 16.43 -6.39
N ASP A 74 -2.63 17.45 -5.79
CA ASP A 74 -1.17 17.53 -5.68
C ASP A 74 -0.64 16.72 -4.50
N CYS A 75 -1.50 16.35 -3.55
CA CYS A 75 -1.15 15.43 -2.47
C CYS A 75 -0.99 14.01 -3.01
N THR A 76 0.25 13.57 -3.23
CA THR A 76 0.54 12.20 -3.71
C THR A 76 0.53 11.15 -2.59
N TYR A 77 0.74 11.57 -1.35
CA TYR A 77 0.78 10.69 -0.18
C TYR A 77 0.08 11.33 1.02
N CYS A 78 -0.48 10.51 1.91
CA CYS A 78 -0.94 10.94 3.22
C CYS A 78 0.26 11.31 4.10
N CYS A 79 0.29 12.54 4.64
CA CYS A 79 1.37 12.98 5.53
C CYS A 79 1.33 12.33 6.93
N VAL A 80 0.24 11.63 7.28
CA VAL A 80 0.07 10.97 8.58
C VAL A 80 0.55 9.52 8.54
N CYS A 81 0.08 8.73 7.56
CA CYS A 81 0.38 7.29 7.50
C CYS A 81 1.26 6.88 6.30
N GLY A 82 1.60 7.80 5.40
CA GLY A 82 2.42 7.52 4.23
C GLY A 82 1.70 6.77 3.09
N GLN A 83 0.39 6.54 3.20
CA GLN A 83 -0.39 5.89 2.15
C GLN A 83 -0.31 6.68 0.84
N ALA A 84 0.05 6.01 -0.26
CA ALA A 84 -0.04 6.55 -1.60
C ALA A 84 -1.51 6.79 -1.99
N LEU A 85 -1.80 7.98 -2.49
CA LEU A 85 -3.15 8.42 -2.86
C LEU A 85 -3.36 8.24 -4.37
N ASP A 86 -4.54 7.73 -4.71
CA ASP A 86 -4.99 7.53 -6.09
C ASP A 86 -6.11 8.51 -6.41
N TRP A 87 -5.79 9.53 -7.19
CA TRP A 87 -6.72 10.56 -7.66
C TRP A 87 -7.33 10.24 -9.04
N GLY A 88 -7.00 9.09 -9.64
CA GLY A 88 -7.33 8.75 -11.03
C GLY A 88 -6.42 9.44 -12.04
N GLU A 89 -6.71 9.23 -13.34
CA GLU A 89 -5.99 9.91 -14.42
C GLU A 89 -6.39 11.40 -14.47
N LYS A 90 -5.40 12.29 -14.63
CA LYS A 90 -5.64 13.69 -15.02
C LYS A 90 -5.91 13.67 -16.54
N GLU A 91 -7.11 14.10 -16.95
CA GLU A 91 -7.44 14.37 -18.37
C GLU A 91 -6.56 15.49 -18.95
#